data_AF-A0A5N7AJV3-F1
#
_entry.id   AF-A0A5N7AJV3-F1
#
_cell.length_a   1.000
_cell.length_b   1.000
_cell.length_c   1.000
_cell.angle_alpha   90.00
_cell.angle_beta   90.00
_cell.angle_gamma   90.00
#
_symmetry.space_group_name_H-M   'P 1'
#
loop_
_entity.id
_entity.type
_entity.pdbx_description
1 polymer ?
#
loop_
_entity_poly.entity_id
_entity_poly.type
_entity_poly.pdbx_seq_one_letter_code
_entity_poly.pdbx_strand_id
1 'polypeptide(L)'
;MQIILSWDELEEKSLFTQATRPAFLENDGSLPETLDKVRLPENFESLNPAEQQKAKALHQAQTLYNLYLAWSRQVNPLVFEAIQSQKTLRHQVSVIPGLTIMDYEPCLNNLLRDIQKEWPSIVGSELDGASSIPCPLQFSADEVQDEERDEELWAQGVRLMEEFTSDTVCFKHWDGRVNEQDYELLRKQLDDGVERFLQREASSEEERREWLEAIQFVD
;
A
#
# COMPACT_ATOMS: atom_id res chain seq x y z
N MET A 1 -12.82 -39.86 -10.79
CA MET A 1 -11.80 -38.79 -10.69
C MET A 1 -11.87 -38.29 -9.25
N GLN A 2 -10.93 -38.73 -8.42
CA GLN A 2 -10.89 -38.40 -7.00
C GLN A 2 -9.79 -37.34 -6.85
N ILE A 3 -10.18 -36.10 -6.53
CA ILE A 3 -9.20 -35.05 -6.27
C ILE A 3 -8.69 -35.31 -4.85
N ILE A 4 -7.48 -35.86 -4.75
CA ILE A 4 -6.72 -35.89 -3.51
C ILE A 4 -6.06 -34.52 -3.42
N LEU A 5 -6.65 -33.62 -2.62
CA LEU A 5 -5.95 -32.40 -2.22
C LEU A 5 -4.84 -32.83 -1.27
N SER A 6 -3.60 -32.47 -1.60
CA SER A 6 -2.48 -32.70 -0.70
C SER A 6 -2.66 -31.81 0.53
N TRP A 7 -2.55 -32.39 1.72
CA TRP A 7 -2.68 -31.66 2.99
C TRP A 7 -1.63 -30.54 3.14
N ASP A 8 -0.53 -30.63 2.39
CA ASP A 8 0.57 -29.66 2.39
C ASP A 8 0.24 -28.35 1.62
N GLU A 9 -0.91 -28.26 0.93
CA GLU A 9 -1.35 -27.05 0.20
C GLU A 9 -2.39 -26.22 0.97
N LEU A 10 -2.82 -26.67 2.16
CA LEU A 10 -3.66 -25.85 3.04
C LEU A 10 -2.78 -24.88 3.80
N GLU A 11 -2.47 -23.75 3.16
CA GLU A 11 -1.89 -22.60 3.85
C GLU A 11 -2.93 -22.11 4.86
N GLU A 12 -2.83 -22.56 6.12
CA GLU A 12 -3.63 -22.09 7.25
C GLU A 12 -3.25 -20.62 7.56
N LYS A 13 -3.72 -19.72 6.71
CA LYS A 13 -3.54 -18.28 6.91
C LYS A 13 -4.36 -17.86 8.11
N SER A 14 -3.83 -16.97 8.92
CA SER A 14 -4.61 -16.31 9.96
C SER A 14 -5.86 -15.64 9.34
N LEU A 15 -6.97 -15.60 10.08
CA LEU A 15 -8.18 -14.89 9.63
C LEU A 15 -7.87 -13.44 9.25
N PHE A 16 -6.91 -12.82 9.94
CA PHE A 16 -6.40 -11.49 9.67
C PHE A 16 -5.78 -11.34 8.27
N THR A 17 -5.12 -12.38 7.75
CA THR A 17 -4.54 -12.39 6.41
C THR A 17 -5.56 -12.75 5.32
N GLN A 18 -6.63 -13.47 5.68
CA GLN A 18 -7.68 -13.89 4.74
C GLN A 18 -8.81 -12.86 4.60
N ALA A 19 -9.15 -12.17 5.69
CA ALA A 19 -10.23 -11.20 5.73
C ALA A 19 -9.75 -9.86 5.20
N THR A 20 -9.72 -9.72 3.87
CA THR A 20 -9.30 -8.49 3.19
C THR A 20 -10.48 -7.79 2.51
N ARG A 21 -10.24 -6.55 2.10
CA ARG A 21 -11.13 -5.85 1.18
C ARG A 21 -11.12 -6.60 -0.17
N PRO A 22 -12.29 -7.01 -0.70
CA PRO A 22 -12.35 -7.59 -2.03
C PRO A 22 -11.77 -6.63 -3.09
N ALA A 23 -10.98 -7.15 -4.03
CA ALA A 23 -10.29 -6.35 -5.05
C ALA A 23 -11.23 -5.43 -5.86
N PHE A 24 -12.46 -5.87 -6.16
CA PHE A 24 -13.43 -5.04 -6.88
C PHE A 24 -13.93 -3.82 -6.09
N LEU A 25 -13.66 -3.78 -4.78
CA LEU A 25 -13.93 -2.62 -3.93
C LEU A 25 -12.71 -1.72 -3.79
N GLU A 26 -11.50 -2.12 -4.19
CA GLU A 26 -10.28 -1.30 -4.04
C GLU A 26 -10.42 0.04 -4.76
N ASN A 27 -9.98 1.09 -4.08
CA ASN A 27 -9.89 2.44 -4.63
C ASN A 27 -8.75 3.19 -3.94
N ASP A 28 -8.17 4.16 -4.66
CA ASP A 28 -7.03 4.96 -4.22
C ASP A 28 -7.43 6.05 -3.20
N GLY A 29 -8.68 6.08 -2.77
CA GLY A 29 -9.19 7.07 -1.84
C GLY A 29 -9.17 6.60 -0.39
N SER A 30 -9.22 7.57 0.52
CA SER A 30 -9.29 7.30 1.96
C SER A 30 -10.51 6.44 2.29
N LEU A 31 -10.28 5.37 3.04
CA LEU A 31 -11.37 4.53 3.54
C LEU A 31 -12.18 5.29 4.60
N PRO A 32 -13.53 5.15 4.59
CA PRO A 32 -14.35 5.69 5.66
C PRO A 32 -13.94 5.08 7.01
N GLU A 33 -13.76 5.93 8.02
CA GLU A 33 -13.41 5.48 9.38
C GLU A 33 -14.62 4.92 10.14
N THR A 34 -15.83 5.35 9.76
CA THR A 34 -17.07 4.93 10.39
C THR A 34 -18.03 4.31 9.38
N LEU A 35 -18.97 3.51 9.89
CA LEU A 35 -20.09 2.97 9.13
C LEU A 35 -21.19 4.01 8.83
N ASP A 36 -20.90 5.29 9.04
CA ASP A 36 -21.85 6.36 8.73
C ASP A 36 -22.05 6.52 7.23
N LYS A 37 -23.10 7.29 6.89
CA LYS A 37 -23.38 7.62 5.50
C LYS A 37 -22.24 8.45 4.90
N VAL A 38 -21.56 7.89 3.91
CA VAL A 38 -20.55 8.60 3.11
C VAL A 38 -21.20 9.79 2.40
N ARG A 39 -20.57 10.96 2.53
CA ARG A 39 -21.04 12.21 1.92
C ARG A 39 -20.11 12.63 0.79
N LEU A 40 -20.67 13.34 -0.18
CA LEU A 40 -19.85 14.05 -1.16
C LEU A 40 -19.14 15.23 -0.47
N PRO A 41 -18.00 15.69 -1.03
CA PRO A 41 -17.31 16.88 -0.55
C PRO A 41 -18.24 18.10 -0.52
N GLU A 42 -18.10 18.97 0.48
CA GLU A 42 -18.96 20.16 0.62
C GLU A 42 -18.82 21.12 -0.56
N ASN A 43 -17.64 21.14 -1.19
CA ASN A 43 -17.32 21.96 -2.36
C ASN A 43 -17.68 21.29 -3.70
N PHE A 44 -18.41 20.17 -3.71
CA PHE A 44 -18.69 19.38 -4.92
C PHE A 44 -19.26 20.21 -6.08
N GLU A 45 -20.23 21.08 -5.80
CA GLU A 45 -20.87 21.93 -6.81
C GLU A 45 -19.93 22.98 -7.42
N SER A 46 -18.82 23.28 -6.73
CA SER A 46 -17.79 24.23 -7.19
C SER A 46 -16.63 23.58 -7.95
N LEU A 47 -16.56 22.25 -7.97
CA LEU A 47 -15.53 21.49 -8.68
C LEU A 47 -15.76 21.52 -10.19
N ASN A 48 -14.68 21.33 -10.96
CA ASN A 48 -14.81 21.18 -12.40
C ASN A 48 -15.48 19.82 -12.75
N PRO A 49 -16.02 19.65 -13.98
CA PRO A 49 -16.73 18.41 -14.35
C PRO A 49 -15.91 17.12 -14.20
N ALA A 50 -14.60 17.18 -14.44
CA ALA A 50 -13.71 16.02 -14.30
C ALA A 50 -13.50 15.64 -12.83
N GLU A 51 -13.30 16.63 -11.96
CA GLU A 51 -13.21 16.46 -10.51
C GLU A 51 -14.52 16.00 -9.90
N GLN A 52 -15.66 16.51 -10.37
CA GLN A 52 -16.98 16.02 -9.97
C GLN A 52 -17.17 14.54 -10.33
N GLN A 53 -16.71 14.12 -11.50
CA GLN A 53 -16.77 12.72 -11.89
C GLN A 53 -15.90 11.83 -10.99
N LYS A 54 -14.67 12.27 -10.68
CA LYS A 54 -13.79 11.58 -9.73
C LYS A 54 -14.40 11.49 -8.33
N ALA A 55 -14.93 12.60 -7.81
CA ALA A 55 -15.57 12.65 -6.50
C ALA A 55 -16.81 11.74 -6.41
N LYS A 56 -17.60 11.65 -7.49
CA LYS A 56 -18.73 10.70 -7.59
C LYS A 56 -18.26 9.24 -7.58
N ALA A 57 -17.23 8.90 -8.35
CA ALA A 57 -16.68 7.55 -8.40
C ALA A 57 -16.13 7.14 -7.03
N LEU A 58 -15.39 8.03 -6.37
CA LEU A 58 -14.87 7.81 -5.02
C LEU A 58 -16.02 7.61 -4.01
N HIS A 59 -17.02 8.48 -4.03
CA HIS A 59 -18.20 8.39 -3.16
C HIS A 59 -18.93 7.05 -3.31
N GLN A 60 -19.10 6.57 -4.55
CA GLN A 60 -19.69 5.27 -4.84
C GLN A 60 -18.85 4.13 -4.26
N ALA A 61 -17.53 4.15 -4.50
CA ALA A 61 -16.64 3.11 -4.03
C ALA A 61 -16.57 3.05 -2.49
N GLN A 62 -16.51 4.20 -1.82
CA GLN A 62 -16.59 4.31 -0.36
C GLN A 62 -17.96 3.82 0.18
N THR A 63 -19.06 4.15 -0.51
CA THR A 63 -20.40 3.68 -0.13
C THR A 63 -20.50 2.16 -0.22
N LEU A 64 -19.98 1.56 -1.29
CA LEU A 64 -19.95 0.10 -1.46
C LEU A 64 -19.10 -0.58 -0.39
N TYR A 65 -17.95 0.01 -0.06
CA TYR A 65 -17.11 -0.48 1.04
C TYR A 65 -17.83 -0.45 2.39
N ASN A 66 -18.52 0.65 2.72
CA ASN A 66 -19.32 0.74 3.96
C ASN A 66 -20.46 -0.27 3.99
N LEU A 67 -21.14 -0.50 2.86
CA LEU A 67 -22.16 -1.53 2.75
C LEU A 67 -21.59 -2.94 2.96
N TYR A 68 -20.43 -3.22 2.38
CA TYR A 68 -19.72 -4.48 2.60
C TYR A 68 -19.37 -4.67 4.07
N LEU A 69 -18.82 -3.67 4.74
CA LEU A 69 -18.51 -3.74 6.17
C LEU A 69 -19.77 -3.93 7.03
N ALA A 70 -20.85 -3.20 6.73
CA ALA A 70 -22.12 -3.34 7.45
C ALA A 70 -22.71 -4.75 7.29
N TRP A 71 -22.63 -5.30 6.07
CA TRP A 71 -23.07 -6.66 5.78
C TRP A 71 -22.19 -7.70 6.48
N SER A 72 -20.86 -7.54 6.42
CA SER A 72 -19.90 -8.39 7.13
C SER A 72 -20.17 -8.38 8.62
N ARG A 73 -20.47 -7.23 9.23
CA ARG A 73 -20.84 -7.14 10.65
C ARG A 73 -22.09 -7.95 10.99
N GLN A 74 -23.08 -8.02 10.10
CA GLN A 74 -24.31 -8.78 10.32
C GLN A 74 -24.13 -10.27 10.12
N VAL A 75 -23.39 -10.66 9.08
CA VAL A 75 -23.31 -12.06 8.61
C VAL A 75 -22.11 -12.80 9.21
N ASN A 76 -20.99 -12.10 9.40
CA ASN A 76 -19.77 -12.66 9.97
C ASN A 76 -19.01 -11.60 10.81
N PRO A 77 -19.42 -11.40 12.08
CA PRO A 77 -18.79 -10.42 12.96
C PRO A 77 -17.27 -10.60 13.10
N LEU A 78 -16.76 -11.83 13.02
CA LEU A 78 -15.32 -12.09 13.13
C LEU A 78 -14.54 -11.53 11.94
N VAL A 79 -15.09 -11.63 10.72
CA VAL A 79 -14.48 -11.01 9.52
C VAL A 79 -14.53 -9.49 9.62
N PHE A 80 -15.63 -8.93 10.14
CA PHE A 80 -15.73 -7.49 10.37
C PHE A 80 -14.66 -7.00 11.35
N GLU A 81 -14.51 -7.65 12.51
CA GLU A 81 -13.47 -7.30 13.48
C GLU A 81 -12.06 -7.50 12.90
N ALA A 82 -11.83 -8.56 12.13
CA ALA A 82 -10.56 -8.80 11.47
C ALA A 82 -10.20 -7.66 10.49
N ILE A 83 -11.15 -7.21 9.66
CA ILE A 83 -10.95 -6.08 8.73
C ILE A 83 -10.71 -4.77 9.49
N GLN A 84 -11.47 -4.49 10.55
CA GLN A 84 -11.29 -3.29 11.37
C GLN A 84 -9.93 -3.29 12.10
N SER A 85 -9.48 -4.48 12.53
CA SER A 85 -8.21 -4.63 13.22
C SER A 85 -6.99 -4.40 12.32
N GLN A 86 -7.15 -4.34 10.98
CA GLN A 86 -6.02 -4.20 10.05
C GLN A 86 -5.15 -2.97 10.30
N LYS A 87 -5.76 -1.89 10.80
CA LYS A 87 -5.06 -0.64 11.13
C LYS A 87 -4.36 -0.67 12.49
N THR A 88 -4.58 -1.72 13.29
CA THR A 88 -3.95 -1.84 14.60
C THR A 88 -2.52 -2.32 14.45
N LEU A 89 -1.63 -1.80 15.30
CA LEU A 89 -0.24 -2.22 15.33
C LEU A 89 -0.12 -3.75 15.48
N ARG A 90 -0.93 -4.36 16.35
CA ARG A 90 -0.99 -5.82 16.55
C ARG A 90 -1.22 -6.60 15.25
N HIS A 91 -2.10 -6.10 14.39
CA HIS A 91 -2.35 -6.71 13.10
C HIS A 91 -1.17 -6.49 12.14
N GLN A 92 -0.66 -5.26 12.06
CA GLN A 92 0.49 -4.93 11.22
C GLN A 92 1.70 -5.81 11.58
N VAL A 93 1.95 -6.06 12.87
CA VAL A 93 2.97 -7.02 13.33
C VAL A 93 2.72 -8.43 12.80
N SER A 94 1.46 -8.89 12.79
CA SER A 94 1.14 -10.25 12.36
C SER A 94 1.37 -10.50 10.87
N VAL A 95 1.42 -9.44 10.06
CA VAL A 95 1.68 -9.51 8.61
C VAL A 95 3.14 -9.22 8.25
N ILE A 96 4.00 -8.85 9.21
CA ILE A 96 5.45 -8.59 9.03
C ILE A 96 6.17 -9.67 8.19
N PRO A 97 5.94 -10.98 8.38
CA PRO A 97 6.59 -11.98 7.55
C PRO A 97 6.25 -11.87 6.06
N GLY A 98 5.10 -11.30 5.71
CA GLY A 98 4.74 -10.95 4.33
C GLY A 98 5.37 -9.62 3.87
N LEU A 99 5.43 -8.62 4.77
CA LEU A 99 6.04 -7.32 4.47
C LEU A 99 7.54 -7.48 4.17
N THR A 100 8.30 -8.26 4.93
CA THR A 100 9.75 -8.50 4.64
C THR A 100 10.04 -9.04 3.24
N ILE A 101 9.06 -9.66 2.58
CA ILE A 101 9.19 -10.25 1.24
C ILE A 101 8.68 -9.30 0.14
N MET A 102 7.73 -8.41 0.47
CA MET A 102 7.03 -7.57 -0.51
C MET A 102 7.28 -6.06 -0.34
N ASP A 103 7.54 -5.61 0.88
CA ASP A 103 7.74 -4.24 1.29
C ASP A 103 9.17 -4.04 1.78
N TYR A 104 9.82 -2.99 1.26
CA TYR A 104 11.23 -2.73 1.49
C TYR A 104 11.56 -2.47 2.97
N GLU A 105 12.81 -2.76 3.35
CA GLU A 105 13.39 -2.65 4.70
C GLU A 105 12.97 -1.41 5.54
N PRO A 106 12.85 -0.19 4.97
CA PRO A 106 12.43 0.99 5.75
C PRO A 106 11.03 0.87 6.37
N CYS A 107 10.08 0.25 5.67
CA CYS A 107 8.72 0.04 6.19
C CYS A 107 8.72 -0.89 7.42
N LEU A 108 9.59 -1.90 7.42
CA LEU A 108 9.74 -2.82 8.54
C LEU A 108 10.35 -2.11 9.75
N ASN A 109 11.42 -1.35 9.55
CA ASN A 109 12.12 -0.66 10.63
C ASN A 109 11.19 0.33 11.34
N ASN A 110 10.39 1.08 10.58
CA ASN A 110 9.33 1.92 11.13
C ASN A 110 8.34 1.16 12.00
N LEU A 111 7.85 0.02 11.51
CA LEU A 111 6.92 -0.80 12.25
C LEU A 111 7.55 -1.36 13.54
N LEU A 112 8.82 -1.77 13.50
CA LEU A 112 9.56 -2.22 14.69
C LEU A 112 9.75 -1.09 15.72
N ARG A 113 10.02 0.14 15.27
CA ARG A 113 10.07 1.31 16.14
C ARG A 113 8.72 1.61 16.80
N ASP A 114 7.62 1.49 16.06
CA ASP A 114 6.29 1.70 16.62
C ASP A 114 5.91 0.60 17.61
N ILE A 115 6.32 -0.66 17.37
CA ILE A 115 6.23 -1.76 18.35
C ILE A 115 6.98 -1.42 19.62
N GLN A 116 8.19 -0.85 19.51
CA GLN A 116 8.97 -0.45 20.68
C GLN A 116 8.24 0.64 21.49
N LYS A 117 7.70 1.67 20.81
CA LYS A 117 6.97 2.78 21.45
C LYS A 117 5.67 2.32 22.12
N GLU A 118 4.90 1.47 21.45
CA GLU A 118 3.59 0.99 21.93
C GLU A 118 3.65 -0.34 22.68
N TRP A 119 4.85 -0.86 22.97
CA TRP A 119 5.04 -2.12 23.68
C TRP A 119 4.13 -2.31 24.91
N PRO A 120 3.93 -1.28 25.77
CA PRO A 120 3.03 -1.41 26.93
C PRO A 120 1.56 -1.66 26.58
N SER A 121 1.09 -1.18 25.43
CA SER A 121 -0.25 -1.44 24.90
C SER A 121 -0.38 -2.87 24.38
N ILE A 122 0.71 -3.42 23.80
CA ILE A 122 0.74 -4.76 23.20
C ILE A 122 0.72 -5.85 24.28
N VAL A 123 1.56 -5.75 25.31
CA VAL A 123 1.67 -6.77 26.37
C VAL A 123 0.68 -6.56 27.52
N GLY A 124 -0.02 -5.42 27.53
CA GLY A 124 -0.85 -4.98 28.64
C GLY A 124 0.00 -4.40 29.78
N SER A 125 -0.54 -3.39 30.46
CA SER A 125 0.07 -2.83 31.67
C SER A 125 -0.55 -3.47 32.91
N GLU A 126 0.27 -3.85 33.89
CA GLU A 126 -0.26 -4.19 35.23
C GLU A 126 -0.83 -2.92 35.91
N LEU A 127 -1.59 -3.09 36.99
CA LEU A 127 -2.33 -2.05 37.71
C LEU A 127 -1.45 -0.87 38.21
N ASP A 128 -0.15 -1.07 38.23
CA ASP A 128 0.93 -0.18 38.65
C ASP A 128 1.70 0.46 37.48
N GLY A 129 1.26 0.26 36.23
CA GLY A 129 1.79 0.95 35.05
C GLY A 129 3.11 0.39 34.51
N ALA A 130 3.63 -0.68 35.12
CA ALA A 130 4.76 -1.43 34.59
C ALA A 130 4.25 -2.58 33.68
N SER A 131 4.80 -2.68 32.48
CA SER A 131 4.62 -3.89 31.66
C SER A 131 5.43 -5.03 32.27
N SER A 132 4.78 -6.14 32.58
CA SER A 132 5.41 -7.35 33.16
C SER A 132 6.52 -7.93 32.26
N ILE A 133 6.47 -7.61 30.95
CA ILE A 133 7.40 -8.10 29.93
C ILE A 133 8.17 -6.90 29.34
N PRO A 134 9.51 -6.84 29.49
CA PRO A 134 10.32 -5.79 28.87
C PRO A 134 10.30 -5.91 27.35
N CYS A 135 10.39 -4.76 26.65
CA CYS A 135 10.48 -4.77 25.19
C CYS A 135 11.81 -5.38 24.74
N PRO A 136 11.82 -6.38 23.85
CA PRO A 136 13.06 -6.97 23.33
C PRO A 136 13.76 -6.06 22.32
N LEU A 137 13.06 -5.07 21.76
CA LEU A 137 13.59 -4.15 20.76
C LEU A 137 14.32 -3.00 21.44
N GLN A 138 15.59 -2.82 21.08
CA GLN A 138 16.43 -1.71 21.51
C GLN A 138 17.12 -1.15 20.28
N PHE A 139 17.02 0.16 20.10
CA PHE A 139 17.67 0.89 19.03
C PHE A 139 18.57 1.94 19.66
N SER A 140 19.79 2.03 19.15
CA SER A 140 20.70 3.14 19.44
C SER A 140 20.24 4.41 18.75
N ALA A 141 20.75 5.57 19.19
CA ALA A 141 20.43 6.84 18.56
C ALA A 141 20.94 6.90 17.10
N ASP A 142 22.06 6.25 16.82
CA ASP A 142 22.66 6.21 15.49
C ASP A 142 21.81 5.34 14.53
N GLU A 143 21.36 4.16 14.98
CA GLU A 143 20.45 3.30 14.20
C GLU A 143 19.14 4.01 13.85
N VAL A 144 18.55 4.72 14.82
CA VAL A 144 17.32 5.49 14.56
C VAL A 144 17.55 6.60 13.53
N GLN A 145 18.69 7.27 13.56
CA GLN A 145 19.01 8.32 12.59
C GLN A 145 19.23 7.77 11.17
N ASP A 146 19.87 6.62 11.06
CA ASP A 146 20.09 5.97 9.77
C ASP A 146 18.76 5.45 9.20
N GLU A 147 17.91 4.83 10.03
CA GLU A 147 16.56 4.39 9.64
C GLU A 147 15.68 5.55 9.16
N GLU A 148 15.70 6.69 9.87
CA GLU A 148 14.95 7.89 9.47
C GLU A 148 15.45 8.46 8.13
N ARG A 149 16.76 8.40 7.87
CA ARG A 149 17.33 8.79 6.58
C ARG A 149 16.89 7.84 5.46
N ASP A 150 16.92 6.53 5.71
CA ASP A 150 16.52 5.52 4.73
C ASP A 150 15.04 5.61 4.40
N GLU A 151 14.18 5.90 5.40
CA GLU A 151 12.77 6.20 5.19
C GLU A 151 12.57 7.42 4.27
N GLU A 152 13.30 8.51 4.50
CA GLU A 152 13.21 9.70 3.66
C GLU A 152 13.62 9.43 2.20
N LEU A 153 14.72 8.70 2.01
CA LEU A 153 15.20 8.31 0.68
C LEU A 153 14.22 7.35 0.00
N TRP A 154 13.66 6.40 0.74
CA TRP A 154 12.64 5.49 0.23
C TRP A 154 11.39 6.25 -0.21
N ALA A 155 10.89 7.17 0.61
CA ALA A 155 9.72 7.98 0.28
C ALA A 155 9.98 8.87 -0.96
N GLN A 156 11.21 9.35 -1.15
CA GLN A 156 11.63 10.03 -2.38
C GLN A 156 11.58 9.08 -3.59
N GLY A 157 12.15 7.88 -3.46
CA GLY A 157 12.13 6.85 -4.52
C GLY A 157 10.72 6.42 -4.91
N VAL A 158 9.81 6.26 -3.95
CA VAL A 158 8.39 5.94 -4.22
C VAL A 158 7.72 7.04 -5.02
N ARG A 159 7.89 8.31 -4.63
CA ARG A 159 7.34 9.45 -5.41
C ARG A 159 7.91 9.50 -6.82
N LEU A 160 9.22 9.28 -6.95
CA LEU A 160 9.89 9.24 -8.24
C LEU A 160 9.31 8.14 -9.16
N MET A 161 9.07 6.94 -8.60
CA MET A 161 8.45 5.83 -9.32
C MET A 161 6.99 6.10 -9.69
N GLU A 162 6.22 6.77 -8.83
CA GLU A 162 4.84 7.18 -9.11
C GLU A 162 4.79 8.17 -10.29
N GLU A 163 5.66 9.18 -10.26
CA GLU A 163 5.77 10.15 -11.35
C GLU A 163 6.23 9.50 -12.66
N PHE A 164 7.25 8.64 -12.61
CA PHE A 164 7.72 7.88 -13.77
C PHE A 164 6.60 7.01 -14.37
N THR A 165 5.82 6.34 -13.53
CA THR A 165 4.69 5.51 -13.94
C THR A 165 3.58 6.33 -14.59
N SER A 166 3.29 7.52 -14.04
CA SER A 166 2.35 8.47 -14.63
C SER A 166 2.82 8.96 -16.00
N ASP A 167 4.13 9.18 -16.17
CA ASP A 167 4.73 9.67 -17.42
C ASP A 167 4.76 8.60 -18.52
N THR A 168 4.99 7.34 -18.18
CA THR A 168 5.27 6.26 -19.15
C THR A 168 4.07 5.40 -19.51
N VAL A 169 2.91 5.54 -18.82
CA VAL A 169 1.70 4.73 -19.04
C VAL A 169 1.97 3.22 -18.87
N CYS A 170 3.13 2.85 -18.33
CA CYS A 170 3.73 1.52 -18.43
C CYS A 170 2.98 0.45 -17.61
N PHE A 171 2.11 0.88 -16.69
CA PHE A 171 1.43 0.01 -15.73
C PHE A 171 -0.07 -0.17 -16.02
N LYS A 172 -0.47 -0.32 -17.28
CA LYS A 172 -1.87 -0.69 -17.57
C LYS A 172 -2.20 -2.11 -17.09
N HIS A 173 -1.24 -3.04 -17.12
CA HIS A 173 -1.37 -4.42 -16.65
C HIS A 173 -0.06 -4.88 -15.99
N TRP A 174 -0.17 -5.61 -14.87
CA TRP A 174 0.98 -6.09 -14.08
C TRP A 174 1.87 -7.10 -14.81
N ASP A 175 1.37 -7.72 -15.88
CA ASP A 175 2.09 -8.72 -16.67
C ASP A 175 2.82 -8.16 -17.89
N GLY A 176 2.79 -6.82 -18.08
CA GLY A 176 3.46 -6.11 -19.17
C GLY A 176 2.91 -6.41 -20.56
N ARG A 177 1.75 -7.09 -20.66
CA ARG A 177 1.18 -7.46 -21.96
C ARG A 177 0.39 -6.29 -22.55
N VAL A 178 0.54 -6.13 -23.85
CA VAL A 178 -0.19 -5.13 -24.64
C VAL A 178 -0.82 -5.80 -25.85
N ASN A 179 -1.98 -5.29 -26.28
CA ASN A 179 -2.57 -5.73 -27.54
C ASN A 179 -1.66 -5.31 -28.69
N GLU A 180 -1.53 -6.17 -29.70
CA GLU A 180 -0.72 -5.87 -30.90
C GLU A 180 -1.13 -4.56 -31.58
N GLN A 181 -2.42 -4.24 -31.58
CA GLN A 181 -2.99 -3.01 -32.15
C GLN A 181 -2.50 -1.74 -31.44
N ASP A 182 -2.20 -1.84 -30.16
CA ASP A 182 -1.77 -0.72 -29.32
C ASP A 182 -0.25 -0.70 -29.11
N TYR A 183 0.49 -1.74 -29.55
CA TYR A 183 1.91 -1.93 -29.27
C TYR A 183 2.75 -0.71 -29.67
N GLU A 184 2.66 -0.28 -30.94
CA GLU A 184 3.45 0.86 -31.45
C GLU A 184 3.09 2.18 -30.76
N LEU A 185 1.81 2.36 -30.42
CA LEU A 185 1.36 3.55 -29.69
C LEU A 185 1.94 3.57 -28.28
N LEU A 186 1.85 2.45 -27.55
CA LEU A 186 2.34 2.33 -26.18
C LEU A 186 3.86 2.37 -26.10
N ARG A 187 4.56 1.79 -27.06
CA ARG A 187 6.02 1.90 -27.19
C ARG A 187 6.45 3.36 -27.33
N LYS A 188 5.81 4.10 -28.23
CA LYS A 188 6.10 5.53 -28.39
C LYS A 188 5.77 6.34 -27.12
N GLN A 189 4.67 6.02 -26.44
CA GLN A 189 4.31 6.68 -25.18
C GLN A 189 5.32 6.40 -24.06
N LEU A 190 5.87 5.18 -24.01
CA LEU A 190 6.95 4.80 -23.13
C LEU A 190 8.21 5.63 -23.44
N ASP A 191 8.66 5.65 -24.70
CA ASP A 191 9.84 6.43 -25.11
C ASP A 191 9.70 7.92 -24.78
N ASP A 192 8.55 8.52 -25.12
CA ASP A 192 8.24 9.92 -24.82
C ASP A 192 8.17 10.17 -23.30
N GLY A 193 7.72 9.18 -22.52
CA GLY A 193 7.64 9.24 -21.06
C GLY A 193 9.02 9.15 -20.39
N VAL A 194 9.86 8.24 -20.85
CA VAL A 194 11.26 8.11 -20.40
C VAL A 194 12.02 9.41 -20.70
N GLU A 195 11.82 10.00 -21.88
CA GLU A 195 12.47 11.27 -22.22
C GLU A 195 12.02 12.42 -21.29
N ARG A 196 10.72 12.52 -20.98
CA ARG A 196 10.21 13.51 -20.01
C ARG A 196 10.83 13.32 -18.63
N PHE A 197 10.97 12.09 -18.18
CA PHE A 197 11.61 11.76 -16.92
C PHE A 197 13.08 12.19 -16.91
N LEU A 198 13.86 11.79 -17.93
CA LEU A 198 15.28 12.14 -18.03
C LEU A 198 15.51 13.66 -18.09
N GLN A 199 14.64 14.40 -18.78
CA GLN A 199 14.74 15.88 -18.82
C GLN A 199 14.50 16.53 -17.46
N ARG A 200 13.75 15.88 -16.56
CA ARG A 200 13.45 16.38 -15.23
C ARG A 200 14.51 15.98 -14.20
N GLU A 201 14.95 14.74 -14.25
CA GLU A 201 15.77 14.12 -13.19
C GLU A 201 17.27 14.05 -13.51
N ALA A 202 17.67 14.11 -14.78
CA ALA A 202 19.07 14.14 -15.16
C ALA A 202 19.54 15.57 -15.39
N SER A 203 20.45 16.05 -14.53
CA SER A 203 21.09 17.37 -14.65
C SER A 203 22.36 17.32 -15.50
N SER A 204 22.85 16.13 -15.84
CA SER A 204 24.07 15.90 -16.63
C SER A 204 23.94 14.71 -17.59
N GLU A 205 24.85 14.64 -18.57
CA GLU A 205 24.95 13.48 -19.49
C GLU A 205 25.41 12.21 -18.76
N GLU A 206 26.18 12.37 -17.68
CA GLU A 206 26.56 11.28 -16.78
C GLU A 206 25.32 10.70 -16.06
N GLU A 207 24.55 11.54 -15.36
CA GLU A 207 23.32 11.10 -14.69
C GLU A 207 22.30 10.52 -15.66
N ARG A 208 22.19 11.10 -16.87
CA ARG A 208 21.29 10.59 -17.91
C ARG A 208 21.63 9.14 -18.29
N ARG A 209 22.93 8.82 -18.34
CA ARG A 209 23.40 7.46 -18.64
C ARG A 209 23.14 6.50 -17.49
N GLU A 210 23.38 6.94 -16.25
CA GLU A 210 23.08 6.16 -15.05
C GLU A 210 21.58 5.83 -14.96
N TRP A 211 20.71 6.81 -15.26
CA TRP A 211 19.27 6.59 -15.34
C TRP A 211 18.89 5.59 -16.43
N LEU A 212 19.46 5.72 -17.64
CA LEU A 212 19.19 4.78 -18.73
C LEU A 212 19.66 3.35 -18.41
N GLU A 213 20.76 3.19 -17.67
CA GLU A 213 21.23 1.87 -17.21
C GLU A 213 20.29 1.28 -16.13
N ALA A 214 19.74 2.13 -15.25
CA ALA A 214 18.76 1.71 -14.25
C ALA A 214 17.39 1.35 -14.86
N ILE A 215 16.96 2.07 -15.90
CA ILE A 215 15.70 1.82 -16.61
C ILE A 215 15.92 0.72 -17.66
N GLN A 216 15.89 -0.54 -17.23
CA GLN A 216 16.13 -1.74 -18.07
C GLN A 216 15.08 -1.99 -19.19
N PHE A 217 14.16 -1.06 -19.44
CA PHE A 217 13.05 -1.22 -20.38
C PHE A 217 13.30 -0.61 -21.76
N VAL A 218 14.46 0.02 -21.99
CA VAL A 218 14.77 0.76 -23.23
C VAL A 218 15.77 -0.02 -24.08
N ASP A 219 15.27 -1.00 -24.85
CA ASP A 219 15.94 -1.60 -26.03
C ASP A 219 14.95 -1.68 -27.21
#